data_AF-A0A2E5YCP5-F1
#
_entry.id   AF-A0A2E5YCP5-F1
#
_cell.length_a   1.000
_cell.length_b   1.000
_cell.length_c   1.000
_cell.angle_alpha   90.00
_cell.angle_beta   90.00
_cell.angle_gamma   90.00
#
_symmetry.space_group_name_H-M   'P 1'
#
loop_
_entity.id
_entity.type
_entity.pdbx_description
1 polymer ?
#
loop_
_entity_poly.entity_id
_entity_poly.type
_entity_poly.pdbx_seq_one_letter_code
_entity_poly.pdbx_strand_id
1 'polypeptide(L)'
;MSMVYNSKMKEAIKAGGCNTAGDASGALNAAVEAAVATAVARCGANGRKTIRAHDVGGGSSSSGMVVASRVKEAFKSHGCNTGGDAMGAMNALADAAVSGAVSRAQANGRKTVRATDF
;
A
#
# COMPACT_ATOMS: atom_id res chain seq x y z
N MET A 1 -6.25 5.89 11.76
CA MET A 1 -7.36 5.06 11.21
C MET A 1 -6.83 4.35 9.98
N SER A 2 -7.10 3.06 9.80
CA SER A 2 -6.45 2.25 8.74
C SER A 2 -6.66 2.85 7.35
N MET A 3 -5.57 3.00 6.59
CA MET A 3 -5.58 3.38 5.17
C MET A 3 -5.82 2.18 4.25
N VAL A 4 -5.96 0.98 4.80
CA VAL A 4 -6.14 -0.26 4.03
C VAL A 4 -7.43 -0.99 4.40
N TYR A 5 -8.08 -1.57 3.39
CA TYR A 5 -9.21 -2.46 3.54
C TYR A 5 -8.73 -3.87 3.90
N ASN A 6 -8.85 -4.23 5.17
CA ASN A 6 -8.41 -5.53 5.69
C ASN A 6 -9.09 -6.71 4.96
N SER A 7 -10.36 -6.55 4.55
CA SER A 7 -11.06 -7.55 3.72
C SER A 7 -10.33 -7.81 2.39
N LYS A 8 -9.97 -6.74 1.66
CA LYS A 8 -9.27 -6.85 0.38
C LYS A 8 -7.87 -7.45 0.51
N MET A 9 -7.15 -7.06 1.56
CA MET A 9 -5.86 -7.67 1.89
C MET A 9 -6.00 -9.18 2.15
N LYS A 10 -6.98 -9.60 2.96
CA LYS A 10 -7.24 -11.02 3.23
C LYS A 10 -7.63 -11.79 1.97
N GLU A 11 -8.47 -11.22 1.11
CA GLU A 11 -8.83 -11.80 -0.18
C GLU A 11 -7.58 -12.03 -1.05
N ALA A 12 -6.71 -11.03 -1.17
CA ALA A 12 -5.48 -11.11 -1.96
C ALA A 12 -4.48 -12.14 -1.38
N ILE A 13 -4.28 -12.16 -0.05
CA ILE A 13 -3.42 -13.15 0.62
C ILE A 13 -3.96 -14.57 0.40
N LYS A 14 -5.28 -14.74 0.50
CA LYS A 14 -5.94 -16.03 0.30
C LYS A 14 -5.87 -16.50 -1.15
N ALA A 15 -5.98 -15.58 -2.12
CA ALA A 15 -5.76 -15.87 -3.53
C ALA A 15 -4.32 -16.36 -3.80
N GLY A 16 -3.35 -15.86 -3.02
CA GLY A 16 -1.97 -16.34 -2.97
C GLY A 16 -1.76 -17.66 -2.21
N GLY A 17 -2.82 -18.35 -1.77
CA GLY A 17 -2.72 -19.64 -1.09
C GLY A 17 -2.20 -19.58 0.34
N CYS A 18 -2.18 -18.40 0.96
CA CYS A 18 -1.74 -18.21 2.35
C CYS A 18 -2.88 -17.73 3.26
N ASN A 19 -2.70 -17.93 4.57
CA ASN A 19 -3.54 -17.35 5.61
C ASN A 19 -2.99 -16.00 6.05
N THR A 20 -3.81 -15.22 6.74
CA THR A 20 -3.45 -13.88 7.25
C THR A 20 -3.34 -13.91 8.76
N ALA A 21 -2.19 -13.52 9.31
CA ALA A 21 -2.04 -13.31 10.75
C ALA A 21 -2.77 -12.03 11.21
N GLY A 22 -3.12 -11.93 12.50
CA GLY A 22 -3.81 -10.77 13.04
C GLY A 22 -3.01 -9.45 12.93
N ASP A 23 -1.69 -9.55 12.96
CA ASP A 23 -0.73 -8.44 12.86
C ASP A 23 -0.43 -7.98 11.43
N ALA A 24 -0.77 -8.78 10.41
CA ALA A 24 -0.49 -8.49 9.01
C ALA A 24 -1.13 -7.17 8.53
N SER A 25 -2.36 -6.86 8.98
CA SER A 25 -3.04 -5.62 8.58
C SER A 25 -2.38 -4.36 9.13
N GLY A 26 -1.75 -4.46 10.31
CA GLY A 26 -0.98 -3.35 10.87
C GLY A 26 0.29 -3.09 10.05
N ALA A 27 0.99 -4.16 9.65
CA ALA A 27 2.20 -4.05 8.83
C ALA A 27 1.92 -3.50 7.43
N LEU A 28 0.86 -3.97 6.75
CA LEU A 28 0.47 -3.39 5.47
C LEU A 28 0.07 -1.92 5.61
N ASN A 29 -0.66 -1.55 6.68
CA ASN A 29 -0.98 -0.14 6.92
C ASN A 29 0.29 0.70 7.08
N ALA A 30 1.26 0.23 7.87
CA ALA A 30 2.54 0.91 8.06
C ALA A 30 3.32 1.04 6.74
N ALA A 31 3.30 0.01 5.88
CA ALA A 31 3.91 0.06 4.55
C ALA A 31 3.24 1.12 3.66
N VAL A 32 1.91 1.23 3.69
CA VAL A 32 1.16 2.26 2.98
C VAL A 32 1.46 3.66 3.53
N GLU A 33 1.56 3.82 4.85
CA GLU A 33 1.94 5.10 5.48
C GLU A 33 3.36 5.51 5.10
N ALA A 34 4.31 4.56 5.09
CA ALA A 34 5.67 4.81 4.63
C ALA A 34 5.72 5.18 3.13
N ALA A 35 4.90 4.54 2.30
CA ALA A 35 4.75 4.89 0.90
C ALA A 35 4.18 6.30 0.70
N VAL A 36 3.20 6.70 1.52
CA VAL A 36 2.67 8.07 1.54
C VAL A 36 3.77 9.07 1.87
N ALA A 37 4.52 8.84 2.95
CA ALA A 37 5.63 9.71 3.35
C ALA A 37 6.70 9.83 2.25
N THR A 38 7.05 8.70 1.62
CA THR A 38 8.02 8.65 0.52
C THR A 38 7.51 9.41 -0.71
N ALA A 39 6.24 9.25 -1.06
CA ALA A 39 5.63 9.96 -2.19
C ALA A 39 5.55 11.47 -1.94
N VAL A 40 5.21 11.89 -0.73
CA VAL A 40 5.24 13.30 -0.31
C VAL A 40 6.66 13.87 -0.41
N ALA A 41 7.66 13.14 0.10
CA ALA A 41 9.05 13.56 0.05
C ALA A 41 9.55 13.72 -1.40
N ARG A 42 9.25 12.74 -2.28
CA ARG A 42 9.59 12.80 -3.71
C ARG A 42 8.85 13.92 -4.44
N CYS A 43 7.58 14.14 -4.14
CA CYS A 43 6.80 15.22 -4.72
C CYS A 43 7.41 16.59 -4.37
N GLY A 44 7.74 16.78 -3.09
CA GLY A 44 8.40 17.98 -2.59
C GLY A 44 9.81 18.18 -3.16
N ALA A 45 10.63 17.11 -3.22
CA ALA A 45 11.96 17.14 -3.82
C ALA A 45 11.94 17.51 -5.31
N ASN A 46 10.87 17.11 -6.02
CA ASN A 46 10.65 17.48 -7.41
C ASN A 46 9.99 18.85 -7.59
N GLY A 47 9.83 19.64 -6.53
CA GLY A 47 9.22 20.98 -6.57
C GLY A 47 7.73 20.98 -6.94
N ARG A 48 7.05 19.83 -6.83
CA ARG A 48 5.64 19.69 -7.20
C ARG A 48 4.76 19.72 -5.96
N LYS A 49 3.53 20.20 -6.14
CA LYS A 49 2.46 20.14 -5.12
C LYS A 49 1.44 19.04 -5.42
N THR A 50 1.61 18.27 -6.49
CA THR A 50 0.65 17.23 -6.90
C THR A 50 1.39 15.90 -6.99
N ILE A 51 1.04 14.99 -6.10
CA ILE A 51 1.56 13.62 -6.08
C ILE A 51 0.99 12.88 -7.28
N ARG A 52 1.88 12.22 -8.02
CA ARG A 52 1.59 11.43 -9.21
C ARG A 52 2.04 9.99 -8.98
N ALA A 53 1.69 9.10 -9.90
CA ALA A 53 2.04 7.68 -9.85
C ALA A 53 3.55 7.46 -9.71
N HIS A 54 4.37 8.28 -10.37
CA HIS A 54 5.83 8.16 -10.29
C HIS A 54 6.43 8.60 -8.95
N ASP A 55 5.68 9.33 -8.11
CA ASP A 55 6.12 9.65 -6.74
C ASP A 55 5.93 8.45 -5.81
N VAL A 56 4.87 7.68 -5.99
CA VAL A 56 4.52 6.51 -5.17
C VAL A 56 5.38 5.30 -5.51
N GLY A 57 5.56 5.02 -6.80
CA GLY A 57 6.11 3.77 -7.30
C GLY A 57 5.21 3.32 -8.44
N GLY A 58 5.73 3.37 -9.66
CA GLY A 58 4.93 3.27 -10.89
C GLY A 58 4.02 2.03 -10.95
N GLY A 59 3.03 2.11 -11.83
CA GLY A 59 1.98 1.10 -11.97
C GLY A 59 0.60 1.68 -11.68
N SER A 60 -0.44 0.90 -11.98
CA SER A 60 -1.82 1.25 -11.67
C SER A 60 -2.62 -0.01 -11.39
N SER A 61 -3.29 -0.06 -10.25
CA SER A 61 -4.18 -1.15 -9.86
C SER A 61 -5.55 -0.63 -9.44
N SER A 62 -6.58 -1.39 -9.78
CA SER A 62 -7.96 -1.18 -9.39
C SER A 62 -8.41 -2.08 -8.23
N SER A 63 -7.46 -2.73 -7.52
CA SER A 63 -7.77 -3.65 -6.41
C SER A 63 -8.63 -3.03 -5.30
N GLY A 64 -8.57 -1.70 -5.15
CA GLY A 64 -9.30 -0.99 -4.11
C GLY A 64 -8.84 -1.41 -2.72
N MET A 65 -7.63 -1.92 -2.58
CA MET A 65 -7.07 -2.34 -1.30
C MET A 65 -6.81 -1.16 -0.38
N VAL A 66 -6.53 0.01 -0.96
CA VAL A 66 -6.24 1.23 -0.23
C VAL A 66 -7.48 2.12 -0.16
N VAL A 67 -7.74 2.68 1.02
CA VAL A 67 -8.87 3.57 1.27
C VAL A 67 -8.55 4.95 0.69
N ALA A 68 -9.08 5.22 -0.50
CA ALA A 68 -8.72 6.42 -1.27
C ALA A 68 -8.95 7.74 -0.52
N SER A 69 -10.02 7.84 0.27
CA SER A 69 -10.27 9.04 1.09
C SER A 69 -9.16 9.27 2.12
N ARG A 70 -8.73 8.22 2.83
CA ARG A 70 -7.70 8.31 3.88
C ARG A 70 -6.33 8.69 3.33
N VAL A 71 -5.96 8.12 2.18
CA VAL A 71 -4.70 8.46 1.52
C VAL A 71 -4.70 9.90 1.01
N LYS A 72 -5.82 10.35 0.41
CA LYS A 72 -5.97 11.76 -0.01
C LYS A 72 -5.91 12.73 1.18
N GLU A 73 -6.53 12.37 2.31
CA GLU A 73 -6.42 13.14 3.55
C GLU A 73 -4.97 13.21 4.04
N ALA A 74 -4.24 12.10 4.03
CA ALA A 74 -2.84 12.07 4.43
C ALA A 74 -1.97 12.96 3.53
N PHE A 75 -2.10 12.84 2.21
CA PHE A 75 -1.41 13.73 1.26
C PHE A 75 -1.74 15.20 1.50
N LYS A 76 -3.02 15.52 1.71
CA LYS A 76 -3.47 16.89 1.99
C LYS A 76 -2.92 17.43 3.32
N SER A 77 -2.81 16.59 4.35
CA SER A 77 -2.18 16.95 5.62
C SER A 77 -0.70 17.30 5.48
N HIS A 78 -0.04 16.78 4.44
CA HIS A 78 1.32 17.12 4.07
C HIS A 78 1.41 18.29 3.07
N GLY A 79 0.30 19.00 2.81
CA GLY A 79 0.26 20.11 1.86
C GLY A 79 0.35 19.71 0.39
N CYS A 80 0.15 18.43 0.08
CA CYS A 80 0.19 17.88 -1.28
C CYS A 80 -1.21 17.57 -1.82
N ASN A 81 -1.46 17.93 -3.07
CA ASN A 81 -2.60 17.49 -3.87
C ASN A 81 -2.39 16.06 -4.38
N THR A 82 -3.49 15.37 -4.67
CA THR A 82 -3.46 14.02 -5.23
C THR A 82 -3.81 14.06 -6.72
N GLY A 83 -2.90 13.59 -7.57
CA GLY A 83 -3.17 13.37 -8.99
C GLY A 83 -4.14 12.21 -9.21
N GLY A 84 -4.88 12.24 -10.32
CA GLY A 84 -5.84 11.18 -10.66
C GLY A 84 -5.21 9.79 -10.80
N ASP A 85 -3.93 9.75 -11.19
CA ASP A 85 -3.10 8.56 -11.37
C ASP A 85 -2.46 8.04 -10.06
N ALA A 86 -2.34 8.88 -9.02
CA ALA A 86 -1.67 8.50 -7.78
C ALA A 86 -2.38 7.39 -7.02
N MET A 87 -3.72 7.35 -7.05
CA MET A 87 -4.47 6.32 -6.34
C MET A 87 -4.31 4.93 -6.96
N GLY A 88 -4.20 4.86 -8.29
CA GLY A 88 -3.88 3.61 -8.98
C GLY A 88 -2.53 3.08 -8.57
N ALA A 89 -1.52 3.95 -8.45
CA ALA A 89 -0.19 3.58 -7.98
C ALA A 89 -0.18 3.13 -6.52
N MET A 90 -0.93 3.80 -5.63
CA MET A 90 -1.06 3.39 -4.24
C MET A 90 -1.68 1.98 -4.11
N ASN A 91 -2.72 1.68 -4.90
CA ASN A 91 -3.26 0.33 -4.96
C ASN A 91 -2.23 -0.68 -5.48
N ALA A 92 -1.50 -0.34 -6.55
CA ALA A 92 -0.49 -1.23 -7.11
C ALA A 92 0.63 -1.52 -6.10
N LEU A 93 1.02 -0.53 -5.32
CA LEU A 93 1.99 -0.68 -4.23
C LEU A 93 1.45 -1.62 -3.14
N ALA A 94 0.19 -1.49 -2.75
CA ALA A 94 -0.42 -2.39 -1.76
C ALA A 94 -0.53 -3.83 -2.28
N ASP A 95 -0.93 -4.02 -3.54
CA ASP A 95 -0.93 -5.34 -4.20
C ASP A 95 0.47 -5.95 -4.26
N ALA A 96 1.48 -5.15 -4.61
CA ALA A 96 2.88 -5.59 -4.66
C ALA A 96 3.39 -5.97 -3.25
N ALA A 97 3.02 -5.21 -2.22
CA ALA A 97 3.36 -5.50 -0.83
C ALA A 97 2.74 -6.83 -0.37
N VAL A 98 1.45 -7.06 -0.69
CA VAL A 98 0.77 -8.32 -0.36
C VAL A 98 1.38 -9.50 -1.13
N SER A 99 1.59 -9.34 -2.44
CA SER A 99 2.20 -10.40 -3.27
C SER A 99 3.60 -10.75 -2.76
N GLY A 100 4.43 -9.75 -2.45
CA GLY A 100 5.75 -9.94 -1.86
C GLY A 100 5.69 -10.63 -0.50
N ALA A 101 4.72 -10.27 0.35
CA ALA A 101 4.53 -10.90 1.66
C ALA A 101 4.07 -12.36 1.55
N VAL A 102 3.19 -12.67 0.60
CA VAL A 102 2.80 -14.05 0.27
C VAL A 102 4.01 -14.85 -0.20
N SER A 103 4.79 -14.33 -1.14
CA SER A 103 6.00 -15.00 -1.64
C SER A 103 7.02 -15.23 -0.52
N ARG A 104 7.24 -14.24 0.37
CA ARG A 104 8.12 -14.40 1.53
C ARG A 104 7.61 -15.43 2.53
N ALA A 105 6.31 -15.47 2.80
CA ALA A 105 5.73 -16.48 3.68
C ALA A 105 5.95 -17.89 3.10
N GLN A 106 5.67 -18.08 1.81
CA GLN A 106 5.89 -19.36 1.12
C GLN A 106 7.36 -19.75 1.07
N ALA A 107 8.27 -18.82 0.76
CA ALA A 107 9.71 -19.05 0.73
C ALA A 107 10.26 -19.48 2.11
N ASN A 108 9.65 -18.97 3.19
CA ASN A 108 9.94 -19.38 4.56
C ASN A 108 9.21 -20.67 4.98
N GLY A 109 8.56 -21.39 4.06
CA GLY A 109 7.80 -22.61 4.35
C GLY A 109 6.53 -22.39 5.18
N ARG A 110 6.06 -21.15 5.32
CA ARG A 110 4.90 -20.77 6.13
C ARG A 110 3.65 -20.62 5.25
N LYS A 111 2.52 -21.13 5.75
CA LYS A 111 1.18 -20.93 5.16
C LYS A 111 0.44 -19.73 5.74
N THR A 112 1.13 -18.85 6.47
CA THR A 112 0.52 -17.68 7.12
C THR A 112 1.45 -16.48 6.94
N VAL A 113 0.92 -15.44 6.27
CA VAL A 113 1.54 -14.13 6.14
C VAL A 113 1.45 -13.41 7.48
N ARG A 114 2.60 -12.98 7.98
CA ARG A 114 2.79 -12.24 9.24
C ARG A 114 3.28 -10.82 8.93
N ALA A 115 3.31 -9.97 9.93
CA ALA A 115 3.87 -8.63 9.84
C ALA A 115 5.31 -8.62 9.29
N THR A 116 6.13 -9.59 9.69
CA THR A 116 7.52 -9.75 9.23
C THR A 116 7.68 -10.06 7.73
N ASP A 117 6.59 -10.40 7.04
CA ASP A 117 6.64 -10.67 5.60
C ASP A 117 6.47 -9.42 4.73
N PHE A 118 5.91 -8.33 5.29
CA PHE A 118 5.80 -7.04 4.63
C PHE A 118 7.13 -6.29 4.72
#